data_AF-A0A419EC75-F1
#
_entry.id   AF-A0A419EC75-F1
#
_cell.length_a   1.000
_cell.length_b   1.000
_cell.length_c   1.000
_cell.angle_alpha   90.00
_cell.angle_beta   90.00
_cell.angle_gamma   90.00
#
_symmetry.space_group_name_H-M   'P 1'
#
loop_
_entity.id
_entity.type
_entity.pdbx_description
1 polymer ?
#
loop_
_entity_poly.entity_id
_entity_poly.type
_entity_poly.pdbx_seq_one_letter_code
_entity_poly.pdbx_strand_id
1 'polypeptide(L)'
;MYEEKELGKILGFWYRVKHYQWLTTFNAAILILFIGIIVIAKGFAIQYPDGFNLKQFINDFYANAGTELISIAITVLIIDTLNRRQADKFEKRRLLRELSSSHNEIALRALKEIMANGYHVDGSLVSADLFGSDLRGAEFFGGDLREAGLHFANLEGADLSGVNCTRIVFWKTNLKNARLDQATLKDATMIYCDLRGARVTRTQLFTVRSLRGTTLPNGRLYEGEFGLEGDTKQARADGVNINDANALTQWYKISYEDFYRSLDLRKSRPEITDWE
;
A
#
# COMPACT_ATOMS: atom_id res chain seq x y z
N MET A 1 47.67 14.52 -10.22
CA MET A 1 47.42 15.39 -9.04
C MET A 1 46.59 16.64 -9.34
N TYR A 2 46.63 17.24 -10.55
CA TYR A 2 45.81 18.42 -10.87
C TYR A 2 44.33 18.06 -11.17
N GLU A 3 44.07 16.91 -11.81
CA GLU A 3 42.71 16.47 -12.18
C GLU A 3 41.84 16.00 -10.99
N GLU A 4 42.43 15.38 -9.97
CA GLU A 4 41.67 14.95 -8.77
C GLU A 4 41.16 16.13 -7.93
N LYS A 5 41.89 17.26 -7.94
CA LYS A 5 41.45 18.49 -7.24
C LYS A 5 40.26 19.15 -7.93
N GLU A 6 40.16 19.07 -9.25
CA GLU A 6 39.01 19.58 -10.00
C GLU A 6 37.80 18.66 -9.86
N LEU A 7 38.00 17.33 -9.89
CA LEU A 7 36.94 16.35 -9.62
C LEU A 7 36.35 16.51 -8.20
N GLY A 8 37.19 16.77 -7.19
CA GLY A 8 36.74 17.04 -5.81
C GLY A 8 35.95 18.34 -5.67
N LYS A 9 36.29 19.39 -6.43
CA LYS A 9 35.52 20.64 -6.46
C LYS A 9 34.17 20.46 -7.18
N ILE A 10 34.14 19.70 -8.27
CA ILE A 10 32.91 19.38 -9.00
C ILE A 10 31.99 18.53 -8.13
N LEU A 11 32.49 17.46 -7.50
CA LEU A 11 31.72 16.62 -6.56
C LEU A 11 31.22 17.42 -5.35
N GLY A 12 32.05 18.30 -4.78
CA GLY A 12 31.68 19.18 -3.67
C GLY A 12 30.65 20.26 -4.06
N PHE A 13 30.66 20.70 -5.31
CA PHE A 13 29.63 21.59 -5.88
C PHE A 13 28.29 20.86 -6.03
N TRP A 14 28.29 19.65 -6.59
CA TRP A 14 27.07 18.82 -6.72
C TRP A 14 26.47 18.42 -5.36
N TYR A 15 27.32 18.15 -4.35
CA TYR A 15 26.86 17.88 -2.99
C TYR A 15 26.18 19.10 -2.35
N ARG A 16 26.69 20.31 -2.61
CA ARG A 16 26.10 21.58 -2.12
C ARG A 16 24.84 21.97 -2.87
N VAL A 17 24.74 21.66 -4.16
CA VAL A 17 23.55 21.92 -5.00
C VAL A 17 22.37 21.06 -4.55
N LYS A 18 22.60 19.84 -4.06
CA LYS A 18 21.57 18.94 -3.53
C LYS A 18 20.81 19.52 -2.31
N HIS A 19 21.39 20.53 -1.65
CA HIS A 19 20.80 21.20 -0.47
C HIS A 19 19.98 22.46 -0.80
N TYR A 20 19.96 22.93 -2.05
CA TYR A 20 19.12 24.05 -2.47
C TYR A 20 17.81 23.55 -3.06
N GLN A 21 16.71 23.71 -2.33
CA GLN A 21 15.34 23.31 -2.73
C GLN A 21 14.85 23.93 -4.06
N TRP A 22 15.56 24.91 -4.62
CA TRP A 22 15.20 25.59 -5.87
C TRP A 22 15.93 25.07 -7.12
N LEU A 23 17.00 24.29 -6.95
CA LEU A 23 17.70 23.64 -8.07
C LEU A 23 17.21 22.21 -8.20
N THR A 24 16.02 22.06 -8.77
CA THR A 24 15.68 20.78 -9.36
C THR A 24 16.73 20.45 -10.42
N THR A 25 17.08 19.18 -10.53
CA THR A 25 17.86 18.59 -11.64
C THR A 25 17.42 19.08 -13.03
N PHE A 26 16.12 19.36 -13.18
CA PHE A 26 15.54 20.07 -14.33
C PHE A 26 16.16 21.47 -14.56
N ASN A 27 16.22 22.30 -13.52
CA ASN A 27 16.85 23.64 -13.57
C ASN A 27 18.36 23.54 -13.86
N ALA A 28 19.04 22.50 -13.37
CA ALA A 28 20.45 22.26 -13.69
C ALA A 28 20.67 21.86 -15.16
N ALA A 29 19.78 21.04 -15.73
CA ALA A 29 19.83 20.65 -17.15
C ALA A 29 19.64 21.86 -18.07
N ILE A 30 18.66 22.71 -17.75
CA ILE A 30 18.42 23.97 -18.46
C ILE A 30 19.62 24.91 -18.33
N LEU A 31 20.23 24.99 -17.15
CA LEU A 31 21.41 25.83 -16.93
C LEU A 31 22.59 25.38 -17.80
N ILE A 32 22.83 24.07 -17.92
CA ILE A 32 23.89 23.50 -18.77
C ILE A 32 23.61 23.81 -20.25
N LEU A 33 22.37 23.62 -20.70
CA LEU A 33 21.94 23.99 -22.05
C LEU A 33 22.16 25.48 -22.33
N PHE A 34 21.78 26.34 -21.38
CA PHE A 34 21.90 27.78 -21.51
C PHE A 34 23.35 28.24 -21.58
N ILE A 35 24.22 27.68 -20.74
CA ILE A 35 25.67 27.93 -20.78
C ILE A 35 26.25 27.44 -22.12
N GLY A 36 25.87 26.25 -22.59
CA GLY A 36 26.30 25.71 -23.88
C GLY A 36 25.92 26.61 -25.06
N ILE A 37 24.68 27.09 -25.09
CA ILE A 37 24.19 28.03 -26.11
C ILE A 37 24.96 29.35 -26.05
N ILE A 38 25.25 29.89 -24.87
CA ILE A 38 26.04 31.14 -24.74
C ILE A 38 27.46 30.96 -25.28
N VAL A 39 28.11 29.84 -24.98
CA VAL A 39 29.46 29.55 -25.49
C VAL A 39 29.45 29.45 -27.02
N ILE A 40 28.47 28.76 -27.59
CA ILE A 40 28.33 28.63 -29.06
C ILE A 40 27.99 29.98 -29.70
N ALA A 41 27.09 30.77 -29.11
CA ALA A 41 26.76 32.10 -29.59
C ALA A 41 27.96 33.04 -29.59
N LYS A 42 28.82 32.98 -28.55
CA LYS A 42 30.08 33.71 -28.53
C LYS A 42 31.05 33.23 -29.61
N GLY A 43 31.19 31.92 -29.80
CA GLY A 43 32.00 31.36 -30.88
C GLY A 43 31.54 31.82 -32.26
N PHE A 44 30.23 31.78 -32.51
CA PHE A 44 29.61 32.25 -33.74
C PHE A 44 29.85 33.75 -33.98
N ALA A 45 29.71 34.58 -32.95
CA ALA A 45 29.96 36.02 -33.05
C ALA A 45 31.44 36.36 -33.36
N ILE A 46 32.38 35.54 -32.91
CA ILE A 46 33.81 35.68 -33.26
C ILE A 46 34.05 35.25 -34.71
N GLN A 47 33.37 34.21 -35.18
CA GLN A 47 33.52 33.66 -36.53
C GLN A 47 32.85 34.52 -37.61
N TYR A 48 31.78 35.25 -37.25
CA TYR A 48 31.01 36.12 -38.15
C TYR A 48 30.89 37.54 -37.59
N PRO A 49 31.91 38.41 -37.78
CA PRO A 49 31.94 39.75 -37.22
C PRO A 49 31.00 40.76 -37.89
N ASP A 50 30.51 40.48 -39.12
CA ASP A 50 29.70 41.40 -39.93
C ASP A 50 28.24 41.56 -39.44
N GLY A 51 27.86 40.88 -38.35
CA GLY A 51 26.56 41.00 -37.70
C GLY A 51 25.82 39.67 -37.53
N PHE A 52 24.85 39.65 -36.62
CA PHE A 52 24.13 38.42 -36.27
C PHE A 52 23.04 38.06 -37.29
N ASN A 53 23.18 36.90 -37.94
CA ASN A 53 22.14 36.29 -38.78
C ASN A 53 21.56 35.04 -38.11
N LEU A 54 20.29 35.12 -37.70
CA LEU A 54 19.62 34.03 -36.98
C LEU A 54 19.53 32.72 -37.79
N LYS A 55 19.30 32.78 -39.10
CA LYS A 55 19.22 31.58 -39.95
C LYS A 55 20.56 30.85 -40.01
N GLN A 56 21.65 31.60 -40.16
CA GLN A 56 22.99 31.04 -40.25
C GLN A 56 23.45 30.50 -38.89
N PHE A 57 23.14 31.20 -37.80
CA PHE A 57 23.38 30.71 -36.44
C PHE A 57 22.67 29.39 -36.17
N ILE A 58 21.38 29.29 -36.51
CA ILE A 58 20.60 28.06 -36.29
C ILE A 58 21.22 26.89 -37.09
N ASN A 59 21.56 27.11 -38.35
CA ASN A 59 22.17 26.06 -39.19
C ASN A 59 23.51 25.59 -38.63
N ASP A 60 24.40 26.51 -38.26
CA ASP A 60 25.72 26.17 -37.71
C ASP A 60 25.61 25.55 -36.31
N PHE A 61 24.63 25.99 -35.51
CA PHE A 61 24.33 25.38 -34.22
C PHE A 61 23.92 23.92 -34.40
N TYR A 62 22.94 23.63 -35.27
CA TYR A 62 22.51 22.26 -35.52
C TYR A 62 23.61 21.39 -36.14
N ALA A 63 24.46 21.95 -37.01
CA ALA A 63 25.55 21.22 -37.65
C ALA A 63 26.66 20.83 -36.67
N ASN A 64 26.96 21.68 -35.67
CA ASN A 64 28.17 21.52 -34.85
C ASN A 64 27.91 21.04 -33.42
N ALA A 65 26.75 21.33 -32.82
CA ALA A 65 26.54 21.08 -31.39
C ALA A 65 25.08 20.86 -30.95
N GLY A 66 24.11 21.20 -31.80
CA GLY A 66 22.70 21.24 -31.42
C GLY A 66 22.13 19.86 -31.12
N THR A 67 22.51 18.85 -31.89
CA THR A 67 22.06 17.46 -31.68
C THR A 67 22.59 16.88 -30.37
N GLU A 68 23.85 17.13 -30.02
CA GLU A 68 24.48 16.66 -28.77
C GLU A 68 23.87 17.36 -27.55
N LEU A 69 23.72 18.69 -27.58
CA LEU A 69 23.14 19.45 -26.48
C LEU A 69 21.68 19.07 -26.20
N ILE A 70 20.88 18.87 -27.24
CA ILE A 70 19.50 18.39 -27.11
C ILE A 70 19.47 16.97 -26.54
N SER A 71 20.37 16.08 -27.00
CA SER A 71 20.46 14.70 -26.52
C SER A 71 20.85 14.62 -25.05
N ILE A 72 21.80 15.45 -24.61
CA ILE A 72 22.19 15.56 -23.19
C ILE A 72 21.01 16.03 -22.34
N ALA A 73 20.29 17.07 -22.78
CA ALA A 73 19.15 17.60 -22.03
C ALA A 73 18.04 16.56 -21.86
N ILE A 74 17.68 15.87 -22.94
CA ILE A 74 16.69 14.78 -22.90
C ILE A 74 17.17 13.66 -21.98
N THR A 75 18.45 13.27 -22.06
CA THR A 75 19.04 12.23 -21.21
C THR A 75 18.96 12.61 -19.74
N VAL A 76 19.30 13.85 -19.38
CA VAL A 76 19.20 14.33 -17.99
C VAL A 76 17.75 14.33 -17.50
N LEU A 77 16.79 14.76 -18.34
CA LEU A 77 15.36 14.71 -18.00
C LEU A 77 14.87 13.28 -17.76
N ILE A 78 15.27 12.34 -18.62
CA ILE A 78 14.95 10.93 -18.48
C ILE A 78 15.55 10.37 -17.19
N ILE A 79 16.85 10.61 -16.95
CA ILE A 79 17.54 10.14 -15.74
C ILE A 79 16.87 10.70 -14.48
N ASP A 80 16.53 11.99 -14.45
CA ASP A 80 15.84 12.59 -13.30
C ASP A 80 14.48 11.95 -13.06
N THR A 81 13.68 11.82 -14.13
CA THR A 81 12.36 11.19 -14.05
C THR A 81 12.45 9.75 -13.56
N LEU A 82 13.45 9.00 -14.03
CA LEU A 82 13.72 7.64 -13.57
C LEU A 82 14.15 7.61 -12.11
N ASN A 83 15.03 8.51 -11.68
CA ASN A 83 15.51 8.60 -10.30
C ASN A 83 14.37 8.92 -9.32
N ARG A 84 13.48 9.86 -9.65
CA ARG A 84 12.30 10.17 -8.82
C ARG A 84 11.38 8.96 -8.70
N ARG A 85 11.07 8.30 -9.81
CA ARG A 85 10.27 7.07 -9.81
C ARG A 85 10.90 5.94 -8.99
N GLN A 86 12.23 5.83 -9.00
CA GLN A 86 12.93 4.85 -8.18
C GLN A 86 12.90 5.23 -6.69
N ALA A 87 13.07 6.51 -6.35
CA ALA A 87 12.97 7.00 -4.98
C ALA A 87 11.59 6.73 -4.39
N ASP A 88 10.52 7.05 -5.12
CA ASP A 88 9.14 6.78 -4.68
C ASP A 88 8.88 5.28 -4.46
N LYS A 89 9.40 4.43 -5.37
CA LYS A 89 9.28 2.97 -5.21
C LYS A 89 10.07 2.45 -4.02
N PHE A 90 11.27 2.98 -3.80
CA PHE A 90 12.11 2.60 -2.66
C PHE A 90 11.44 2.99 -1.35
N GLU A 91 10.91 4.20 -1.30
CA GLU A 91 10.23 4.76 -0.14
C GLU A 91 8.96 3.97 0.19
N LYS A 92 8.11 3.69 -0.81
CA LYS A 92 6.94 2.82 -0.63
C LYS A 92 7.33 1.44 -0.09
N ARG A 93 8.39 0.81 -0.61
CA ARG A 93 8.88 -0.48 -0.12
C ARG A 93 9.42 -0.42 1.31
N ARG A 94 10.10 0.67 1.67
CA ARG A 94 10.57 0.93 3.04
C ARG A 94 9.37 1.01 3.98
N LEU A 95 8.40 1.85 3.65
CA LEU A 95 7.19 2.05 4.45
C LEU A 95 6.37 0.76 4.61
N LEU A 96 6.18 -0.02 3.54
CA LEU A 96 5.47 -1.31 3.64
C LEU A 96 6.19 -2.31 4.56
N ARG A 97 7.53 -2.32 4.55
CA ARG A 97 8.33 -3.16 5.46
C ARG A 97 8.26 -2.68 6.91
N GLU A 98 8.27 -1.37 7.12
CA GLU A 98 8.11 -0.79 8.45
C GLU A 98 6.68 -1.00 8.99
N LEU A 99 5.67 -0.94 8.12
CA LEU A 99 4.28 -1.23 8.44
C LEU A 99 4.09 -2.69 8.88
N SER A 100 4.85 -3.64 8.31
CA SER A 100 4.83 -5.05 8.73
C SER A 100 5.60 -5.34 10.02
N SER A 101 6.17 -4.32 10.67
CA SER A 101 6.91 -4.47 11.92
C SER A 101 6.03 -4.99 13.06
N SER A 102 6.59 -5.86 13.89
CA SER A 102 6.00 -6.29 15.17
C SER A 102 6.12 -5.24 16.28
N HIS A 103 6.76 -4.09 16.00
CA HIS A 103 6.86 -2.97 16.94
C HIS A 103 5.83 -1.90 16.56
N ASN A 104 4.87 -1.65 17.45
CA ASN A 104 3.76 -0.74 17.19
C ASN A 104 4.19 0.66 16.76
N GLU A 105 5.17 1.26 17.41
CA GLU A 105 5.64 2.61 17.08
C GLU A 105 6.17 2.73 15.64
N ILE A 106 6.92 1.72 15.18
CA ILE A 106 7.47 1.68 13.82
C ILE A 106 6.34 1.52 12.82
N ALA A 107 5.42 0.58 13.07
CA ALA A 107 4.29 0.31 12.19
C ALA A 107 3.35 1.52 12.07
N LEU A 108 3.01 2.17 13.20
CA LEU A 108 2.15 3.35 13.21
C LEU A 108 2.83 4.58 12.60
N ARG A 109 4.14 4.76 12.78
CA ARG A 109 4.88 5.82 12.07
C ARG A 109 4.83 5.60 10.57
N ALA A 110 5.10 4.37 10.11
CA ALA A 110 5.04 4.02 8.71
C ALA A 110 3.63 4.21 8.15
N LEU A 111 2.60 3.84 8.90
CA LEU A 111 1.21 4.08 8.52
C LEU A 111 0.92 5.57 8.36
N LYS A 112 1.34 6.41 9.30
CA LYS A 112 1.17 7.88 9.19
C LYS A 112 1.81 8.43 7.93
N GLU A 113 3.02 7.98 7.59
CA GLU A 113 3.71 8.37 6.34
C GLU A 113 2.97 7.85 5.10
N ILE A 114 2.43 6.63 5.12
CA ILE A 114 1.59 6.07 4.04
C ILE A 114 0.30 6.89 3.85
N MET A 115 -0.34 7.29 4.95
CA MET A 115 -1.55 8.12 4.92
C MET A 115 -1.25 9.51 4.34
N ALA A 116 -0.17 10.15 4.82
CA ALA A 116 0.24 11.48 4.37
C ALA A 116 0.59 11.53 2.88
N ASN A 117 1.18 10.46 2.35
CA ASN A 117 1.56 10.36 0.93
C ASN A 117 0.43 9.84 0.02
N GLY A 118 -0.74 9.51 0.55
CA GLY A 118 -1.85 8.96 -0.24
C GLY A 118 -1.66 7.51 -0.69
N TYR A 119 -0.65 6.80 -0.17
CA TYR A 119 -0.35 5.41 -0.53
C TYR A 119 -1.40 4.41 -0.05
N HIS A 120 -2.27 4.81 0.88
CA HIS A 120 -3.38 3.99 1.36
C HIS A 120 -4.51 3.80 0.32
N VAL A 121 -4.61 4.67 -0.69
CA VAL A 121 -5.67 4.63 -1.73
C VAL A 121 -5.16 4.38 -3.14
N ASP A 122 -3.86 4.48 -3.40
CA ASP A 122 -3.26 4.27 -4.73
C ASP A 122 -3.03 2.77 -5.06
N GLY A 123 -3.48 1.88 -4.18
CA GLY A 123 -3.30 0.44 -4.28
C GLY A 123 -1.99 -0.10 -3.69
N SER A 124 -1.19 0.72 -3.00
CA SER A 124 0.07 0.24 -2.38
C SER A 124 -0.11 -0.88 -1.38
N LEU A 125 -1.23 -0.84 -0.65
CA LEU A 125 -1.52 -1.81 0.40
C LEU A 125 -2.26 -3.04 -0.13
N VAL A 126 -2.61 -3.06 -1.41
CA VAL A 126 -3.20 -4.22 -2.08
C VAL A 126 -2.17 -5.35 -2.08
N SER A 127 -2.58 -6.52 -1.60
CA SER A 127 -1.72 -7.68 -1.44
C SER A 127 -0.49 -7.46 -0.54
N ALA A 128 -0.53 -6.44 0.34
CA ALA A 128 0.55 -6.21 1.28
C ALA A 128 0.68 -7.38 2.27
N ASP A 129 1.91 -7.80 2.53
CA ASP A 129 2.20 -8.79 3.56
C ASP A 129 2.50 -8.07 4.88
N LEU A 130 1.57 -8.22 5.82
CA LEU A 130 1.58 -7.61 7.15
C LEU A 130 1.63 -8.69 8.24
N PHE A 131 2.27 -9.83 7.93
CA PHE A 131 2.47 -10.95 8.85
C PHE A 131 3.07 -10.49 10.19
N GLY A 132 2.39 -10.82 11.29
CA GLY A 132 2.88 -10.57 12.65
C GLY A 132 3.01 -9.08 13.02
N SER A 133 2.44 -8.19 12.21
CA SER A 133 2.52 -6.75 12.45
C SER A 133 1.76 -6.33 13.72
N ASP A 134 2.31 -5.33 14.41
CA ASP A 134 1.65 -4.72 15.57
C ASP A 134 0.98 -3.40 15.15
N LEU A 135 -0.25 -3.51 14.69
CA LEU A 135 -1.10 -2.43 14.20
C LEU A 135 -2.17 -2.03 15.22
N ARG A 136 -1.90 -2.20 16.52
CA ARG A 136 -2.81 -1.74 17.58
C ARG A 136 -3.07 -0.25 17.42
N GLY A 137 -4.34 0.14 17.45
CA GLY A 137 -4.78 1.53 17.26
C GLY A 137 -4.47 2.12 15.88
N ALA A 138 -4.16 1.30 14.87
CA ALA A 138 -3.88 1.78 13.53
C ALA A 138 -5.10 2.47 12.88
N GLU A 139 -4.89 3.60 12.23
CA GLU A 139 -5.92 4.38 11.55
C GLU A 139 -5.81 4.19 10.02
N PHE A 140 -6.57 3.23 9.48
CA PHE A 140 -6.58 2.88 8.05
C PHE A 140 -7.77 3.49 7.28
N PHE A 141 -8.59 4.32 7.92
CA PHE A 141 -9.89 4.75 7.41
C PHE A 141 -9.89 5.08 5.90
N GLY A 142 -10.84 4.52 5.15
CA GLY A 142 -10.97 4.72 3.71
C GLY A 142 -9.87 4.14 2.81
N GLY A 143 -8.89 3.42 3.36
CA GLY A 143 -7.82 2.77 2.60
C GLY A 143 -8.26 1.53 1.80
N ASP A 144 -7.33 1.00 1.02
CA ASP A 144 -7.50 -0.20 0.19
C ASP A 144 -6.54 -1.32 0.61
N LEU A 145 -7.03 -2.26 1.42
CA LEU A 145 -6.32 -3.45 1.92
C LEU A 145 -6.74 -4.73 1.19
N ARG A 146 -7.21 -4.62 -0.06
CA ARG A 146 -7.62 -5.79 -0.82
C ARG A 146 -6.52 -6.82 -0.89
N GLU A 147 -6.88 -8.08 -0.66
CA GLU A 147 -5.95 -9.23 -0.76
C GLU A 147 -4.72 -9.16 0.18
N ALA A 148 -4.67 -8.21 1.12
CA ALA A 148 -3.58 -8.12 2.09
C ALA A 148 -3.58 -9.32 3.06
N GLY A 149 -2.39 -9.72 3.52
CA GLY A 149 -2.19 -10.80 4.48
C GLY A 149 -1.88 -10.27 5.88
N LEU A 150 -2.72 -10.57 6.86
CA LEU A 150 -2.62 -10.11 8.26
C LEU A 150 -2.51 -11.27 9.24
N HIS A 151 -1.85 -12.35 8.82
CA HIS A 151 -1.60 -13.54 9.64
C HIS A 151 -0.88 -13.14 10.93
N PHE A 152 -1.42 -13.52 12.08
CA PHE A 152 -0.90 -13.19 13.42
C PHE A 152 -0.76 -11.70 13.73
N ALA A 153 -1.33 -10.80 12.92
CA ALA A 153 -1.26 -9.37 13.19
C ALA A 153 -2.11 -9.00 14.41
N ASN A 154 -1.73 -7.92 15.09
CA ASN A 154 -2.51 -7.33 16.16
C ASN A 154 -3.11 -6.00 15.69
N LEU A 155 -4.42 -5.95 15.49
CA LEU A 155 -5.20 -4.75 15.14
C LEU A 155 -6.17 -4.35 16.26
N GLU A 156 -5.83 -4.65 17.52
CA GLU A 156 -6.67 -4.25 18.65
C GLU A 156 -6.90 -2.73 18.65
N GLY A 157 -8.16 -2.32 18.64
CA GLY A 157 -8.57 -0.92 18.59
C GLY A 157 -8.30 -0.20 17.27
N ALA A 158 -7.90 -0.89 16.20
CA ALA A 158 -7.65 -0.26 14.90
C ALA A 158 -8.95 0.30 14.27
N ASP A 159 -8.83 1.42 13.56
CA ASP A 159 -9.91 1.99 12.77
C ASP A 159 -9.78 1.59 11.29
N LEU A 160 -10.61 0.62 10.90
CA LEU A 160 -10.78 0.12 9.53
C LEU A 160 -12.08 0.64 8.91
N SER A 161 -12.65 1.74 9.41
CA SER A 161 -13.93 2.26 8.92
C SER A 161 -13.84 2.65 7.44
N GLY A 162 -14.79 2.18 6.63
CA GLY A 162 -14.83 2.41 5.18
C GLY A 162 -13.70 1.77 4.36
N VAL A 163 -12.83 0.95 4.98
CA VAL A 163 -11.70 0.31 4.29
C VAL A 163 -12.20 -0.79 3.35
N ASN A 164 -11.56 -0.88 2.18
CA ASN A 164 -11.78 -2.02 1.28
C ASN A 164 -10.92 -3.21 1.72
N CYS A 165 -11.54 -4.14 2.42
CA CYS A 165 -10.94 -5.39 2.89
C CYS A 165 -11.35 -6.58 2.00
N THR A 166 -11.70 -6.36 0.73
CA THR A 166 -12.13 -7.46 -0.15
C THR A 166 -11.01 -8.49 -0.29
N ARG A 167 -11.33 -9.76 -0.05
CA ARG A 167 -10.37 -10.89 -0.07
C ARG A 167 -9.16 -10.77 0.87
N ILE A 168 -9.23 -9.88 1.87
CA ILE A 168 -8.18 -9.81 2.89
C ILE A 168 -8.08 -11.15 3.64
N VAL A 169 -6.88 -11.49 4.09
CA VAL A 169 -6.62 -12.74 4.83
C VAL A 169 -6.26 -12.40 6.27
N PHE A 170 -7.21 -12.61 7.17
CA PHE A 170 -7.03 -12.60 8.61
C PHE A 170 -6.91 -14.04 9.11
N TRP A 171 -5.78 -14.38 9.71
CA TRP A 171 -5.57 -15.69 10.33
C TRP A 171 -4.89 -15.52 11.68
N LYS A 172 -5.56 -15.98 12.75
CA LYS A 172 -5.10 -15.74 14.13
C LYS A 172 -4.83 -14.25 14.41
N THR A 173 -5.63 -13.38 13.81
CA THR A 173 -5.51 -11.93 13.94
C THR A 173 -6.32 -11.45 15.14
N ASN A 174 -5.73 -10.56 15.95
CA ASN A 174 -6.46 -9.87 17.02
C ASN A 174 -7.16 -8.64 16.42
N LEU A 175 -8.49 -8.62 16.41
CA LEU A 175 -9.33 -7.50 15.95
C LEU A 175 -10.21 -6.97 17.10
N LYS A 176 -9.84 -7.23 18.35
CA LYS A 176 -10.59 -6.77 19.53
C LYS A 176 -10.81 -5.27 19.47
N ASN A 177 -12.03 -4.82 19.73
CA ASN A 177 -12.39 -3.40 19.72
C ASN A 177 -12.10 -2.66 18.39
N ALA A 178 -11.79 -3.37 17.29
CA ALA A 178 -11.55 -2.73 16.01
C ALA A 178 -12.85 -2.14 15.45
N ARG A 179 -12.73 -1.02 14.73
CA ARG A 179 -13.86 -0.38 14.06
C ARG A 179 -13.88 -0.81 12.60
N LEU A 180 -14.90 -1.56 12.20
CA LEU A 180 -15.11 -2.02 10.82
C LEU A 180 -16.37 -1.40 10.22
N ASP A 181 -16.82 -0.26 10.76
CA ASP A 181 -18.00 0.45 10.28
C ASP A 181 -17.88 0.73 8.78
N GLN A 182 -18.85 0.31 7.96
CA GLN A 182 -18.84 0.49 6.49
C GLN A 182 -17.66 -0.17 5.74
N ALA A 183 -16.80 -0.96 6.41
CA ALA A 183 -15.74 -1.69 5.74
C ALA A 183 -16.32 -2.75 4.79
N THR A 184 -15.69 -2.93 3.62
CA THR A 184 -16.07 -4.00 2.67
C THR A 184 -15.32 -5.28 3.01
N LEU A 185 -16.02 -6.28 3.54
CA LEU A 185 -15.44 -7.59 3.92
C LEU A 185 -15.74 -8.71 2.92
N LYS A 186 -16.16 -8.36 1.71
CA LYS A 186 -16.50 -9.34 0.67
C LYS A 186 -15.36 -10.32 0.46
N ASP A 187 -15.66 -11.62 0.50
CA ASP A 187 -14.67 -12.68 0.29
C ASP A 187 -13.49 -12.67 1.28
N ALA A 188 -13.56 -11.92 2.39
CA ALA A 188 -12.50 -11.93 3.40
C ALA A 188 -12.41 -13.30 4.08
N THR A 189 -11.21 -13.74 4.42
CA THR A 189 -11.00 -14.96 5.22
C THR A 189 -10.66 -14.55 6.64
N MET A 190 -11.47 -14.95 7.62
CA MET A 190 -11.32 -14.59 9.03
C MET A 190 -11.29 -15.85 9.88
N ILE A 191 -10.13 -16.49 10.00
CA ILE A 191 -10.00 -17.80 10.66
C ILE A 191 -9.24 -17.64 11.98
N TYR A 192 -9.77 -18.20 13.07
CA TYR A 192 -9.20 -18.08 14.43
C TYR A 192 -8.96 -16.63 14.88
N CYS A 193 -9.78 -15.69 14.41
CA CYS A 193 -9.65 -14.29 14.76
C CYS A 193 -10.40 -13.97 16.07
N ASP A 194 -10.10 -12.81 16.65
CA ASP A 194 -10.79 -12.31 17.83
C ASP A 194 -11.47 -10.98 17.51
N LEU A 195 -12.80 -10.99 17.39
CA LEU A 195 -13.61 -9.80 17.11
C LEU A 195 -14.28 -9.24 18.37
N ARG A 196 -13.92 -9.66 19.59
CA ARG A 196 -14.62 -9.19 20.81
C ARG A 196 -14.65 -7.66 20.89
N GLY A 197 -15.85 -7.10 21.03
CA GLY A 197 -16.06 -5.65 21.06
C GLY A 197 -15.82 -4.93 19.72
N ALA A 198 -15.51 -5.65 18.63
CA ALA A 198 -15.34 -5.04 17.32
C ALA A 198 -16.69 -4.56 16.77
N ARG A 199 -16.68 -3.39 16.12
CA ARG A 199 -17.85 -2.83 15.46
C ARG A 199 -17.93 -3.34 14.03
N VAL A 200 -18.64 -4.46 13.83
CA VAL A 200 -18.91 -5.06 12.52
C VAL A 200 -20.34 -5.58 12.50
N THR A 201 -21.09 -5.45 11.41
CA THR A 201 -22.48 -5.93 11.38
C THR A 201 -22.57 -7.40 10.97
N ARG A 202 -23.68 -8.08 11.32
CA ARG A 202 -23.98 -9.43 10.82
C ARG A 202 -24.01 -9.47 9.29
N THR A 203 -24.56 -8.44 8.65
CA THR A 203 -24.61 -8.32 7.18
C THR A 203 -23.21 -8.27 6.57
N GLN A 204 -22.27 -7.54 7.16
CA GLN A 204 -20.89 -7.54 6.69
C GLN A 204 -20.25 -8.94 6.84
N LEU A 205 -20.44 -9.59 8.00
CA LEU A 205 -19.92 -10.94 8.23
C LEU A 205 -20.55 -12.01 7.32
N PHE A 206 -21.78 -11.81 6.85
CA PHE A 206 -22.40 -12.72 5.87
C PHE A 206 -21.70 -12.70 4.49
N THR A 207 -20.94 -11.64 4.18
CA THR A 207 -20.22 -11.50 2.89
C THR A 207 -18.83 -12.11 2.89
N VAL A 208 -18.33 -12.56 4.04
CA VAL A 208 -16.98 -13.13 4.18
C VAL A 208 -16.94 -14.55 3.61
N ARG A 209 -15.74 -15.03 3.31
CA ARG A 209 -15.53 -16.40 2.85
C ARG A 209 -15.62 -17.42 3.97
N SER A 210 -15.04 -17.11 5.13
CA SER A 210 -14.94 -18.05 6.27
C SER A 210 -14.77 -17.29 7.59
N LEU A 211 -15.41 -17.81 8.64
CA LEU A 211 -15.28 -17.34 10.03
C LEU A 211 -14.79 -18.43 10.99
N ARG A 212 -14.23 -19.53 10.46
CA ARG A 212 -13.94 -20.72 11.25
C ARG A 212 -13.06 -20.42 12.47
N GLY A 213 -13.54 -20.81 13.65
CA GLY A 213 -12.82 -20.64 14.91
C GLY A 213 -12.68 -19.19 15.37
N THR A 214 -13.34 -18.24 14.71
CA THR A 214 -13.33 -16.82 15.09
C THR A 214 -14.29 -16.57 16.23
N THR A 215 -13.84 -15.78 17.21
CA THR A 215 -14.70 -15.26 18.27
C THR A 215 -15.42 -14.02 17.76
N LEU A 216 -16.74 -14.00 17.83
CA LEU A 216 -17.62 -12.93 17.36
C LEU A 216 -17.63 -11.73 18.33
N PRO A 217 -18.20 -10.57 17.93
CA PRO A 217 -18.21 -9.38 18.77
C PRO A 217 -18.80 -9.53 20.17
N ASN A 218 -19.81 -10.38 20.34
CA ASN A 218 -20.40 -10.72 21.63
C ASN A 218 -19.59 -11.74 22.46
N GLY A 219 -18.43 -12.19 21.98
CA GLY A 219 -17.57 -13.15 22.66
C GLY A 219 -17.93 -14.62 22.44
N ARG A 220 -18.98 -14.93 21.68
CA ARG A 220 -19.28 -16.32 21.29
C ARG A 220 -18.35 -16.78 20.18
N LEU A 221 -18.07 -18.08 20.14
CA LEU A 221 -17.41 -18.68 18.99
C LEU A 221 -18.39 -18.70 17.81
N TYR A 222 -17.91 -18.48 16.59
CA TYR A 222 -18.71 -18.68 15.39
C TYR A 222 -19.07 -20.17 15.24
N GLU A 223 -20.35 -20.45 15.06
CA GLU A 223 -20.95 -21.79 15.12
C GLU A 223 -21.50 -22.24 13.76
N GLY A 224 -21.19 -21.52 12.68
CA GLY A 224 -21.66 -21.85 11.33
C GLY A 224 -23.01 -21.22 10.96
N GLU A 225 -23.54 -20.29 11.75
CA GLU A 225 -24.87 -19.70 11.58
C GLU A 225 -25.05 -18.98 10.21
N PHE A 226 -23.96 -18.52 9.60
CA PHE A 226 -23.98 -17.85 8.31
C PHE A 226 -23.94 -18.82 7.13
N GLY A 227 -23.56 -20.09 7.35
CA GLY A 227 -23.47 -21.10 6.29
C GLY A 227 -22.52 -20.68 5.16
N LEU A 228 -21.37 -20.10 5.51
CA LEU A 228 -20.45 -19.49 4.55
C LEU A 228 -19.91 -20.52 3.56
N GLU A 229 -19.78 -20.11 2.30
CA GLU A 229 -19.34 -21.00 1.22
C GLU A 229 -17.95 -21.61 1.50
N GLY A 230 -17.00 -20.80 1.99
CA GLY A 230 -15.65 -21.25 2.29
C GLY A 230 -15.61 -22.31 3.39
N ASP A 231 -16.46 -22.18 4.41
CA ASP A 231 -16.57 -23.18 5.47
C ASP A 231 -17.10 -24.51 4.91
N THR A 232 -18.18 -24.48 4.13
CA THR A 232 -18.76 -25.71 3.55
C THR A 232 -17.85 -26.39 2.53
N LYS A 233 -17.03 -25.62 1.80
CA LYS A 233 -16.03 -26.15 0.88
C LYS A 233 -14.90 -26.82 1.64
N GLN A 234 -14.39 -26.18 2.70
CA GLN A 234 -13.34 -26.76 3.52
C GLN A 234 -13.82 -28.01 4.27
N ALA A 235 -15.01 -27.99 4.86
CA ALA A 235 -15.60 -29.16 5.53
C ALA A 235 -15.71 -30.36 4.57
N ARG A 236 -16.17 -30.14 3.33
CA ARG A 236 -16.20 -31.20 2.30
C ARG A 236 -14.80 -31.69 1.93
N ALA A 237 -13.83 -30.79 1.79
CA ALA A 237 -12.44 -31.16 1.51
C ALA A 237 -11.83 -32.00 2.65
N ASP A 238 -12.24 -31.74 3.89
CA ASP A 238 -11.84 -32.49 5.08
C ASP A 238 -12.64 -33.82 5.25
N GLY A 239 -13.50 -34.18 4.28
CA GLY A 239 -14.29 -35.42 4.30
C GLY A 239 -15.54 -35.38 5.19
N VAL A 240 -15.95 -34.19 5.66
CA VAL A 240 -17.12 -34.02 6.53
C VAL A 240 -18.42 -34.04 5.70
N ASN A 241 -19.39 -34.83 6.15
CA ASN A 241 -20.75 -34.77 5.61
C ASN A 241 -21.44 -33.50 6.10
N ILE A 242 -21.50 -32.47 5.24
CA ILE A 242 -22.13 -31.18 5.57
C ILE A 242 -23.64 -31.24 5.79
N ASN A 243 -24.30 -32.35 5.48
CA ASN A 243 -25.72 -32.57 5.77
C ASN A 243 -25.93 -33.22 7.15
N ASP A 244 -24.86 -33.67 7.81
CA ASP A 244 -24.90 -34.24 9.15
C ASP A 244 -24.51 -33.19 10.19
N ALA A 245 -25.48 -32.80 11.02
CA ALA A 245 -25.29 -31.85 12.10
C ALA A 245 -24.21 -32.31 13.09
N ASN A 246 -24.13 -33.61 13.40
CA ASN A 246 -23.11 -34.13 14.30
C ASN A 246 -21.71 -33.97 13.69
N ALA A 247 -21.56 -34.29 12.41
CA ALA A 247 -20.28 -34.15 11.72
C ALA A 247 -19.82 -32.67 11.67
N LEU A 248 -20.75 -31.73 11.45
CA LEU A 248 -20.45 -30.30 11.48
C LEU A 248 -20.10 -29.80 12.89
N THR A 249 -20.81 -30.24 13.93
CA THR A 249 -20.49 -29.84 15.32
C THR A 249 -19.07 -30.25 15.72
N GLN A 250 -18.65 -31.47 15.34
CA GLN A 250 -17.29 -31.96 15.56
C GLN A 250 -16.26 -31.15 14.76
N TRP A 251 -16.57 -30.80 13.51
CA TRP A 251 -15.67 -30.03 12.66
C TRP A 251 -15.47 -28.59 13.15
N TYR A 252 -16.55 -27.93 13.56
CA TYR A 252 -16.49 -26.61 14.19
C TYR A 252 -15.95 -26.65 15.64
N LYS A 253 -15.92 -27.83 16.25
CA LYS A 253 -15.53 -28.06 17.66
C LYS A 253 -16.45 -27.32 18.64
N ILE A 254 -17.76 -27.41 18.41
CA ILE A 254 -18.82 -26.80 19.21
C ILE A 254 -19.79 -27.87 19.73
N SER A 255 -20.63 -27.52 20.71
CA SER A 255 -21.65 -28.44 21.19
C SER A 255 -22.79 -28.60 20.19
N TYR A 256 -23.52 -29.71 20.28
CA TYR A 256 -24.71 -29.96 19.47
C TYR A 256 -25.81 -28.91 19.73
N GLU A 257 -26.00 -28.51 20.99
CA GLU A 257 -27.00 -27.51 21.38
C GLU A 257 -26.70 -26.13 20.78
N ASP A 258 -25.42 -25.71 20.79
CA ASP A 258 -24.98 -24.44 20.24
C ASP A 258 -25.24 -24.39 18.71
N PHE A 259 -24.88 -25.47 18.01
CA PHE A 259 -25.11 -25.55 16.56
C PHE A 259 -26.60 -25.45 16.17
N TYR A 260 -27.52 -26.10 16.90
CA TYR A 260 -28.95 -25.96 16.60
C TYR A 260 -29.48 -24.56 16.89
N ARG A 261 -29.03 -23.92 17.97
CA ARG A 261 -29.33 -22.51 18.25
C ARG A 261 -28.87 -21.62 17.09
N SER A 262 -27.70 -21.91 16.51
CA SER A 262 -27.14 -21.21 15.35
C SER A 262 -28.01 -21.39 14.08
N LEU A 263 -28.57 -22.58 13.86
CA LEU A 263 -29.49 -22.87 12.75
C LEU A 263 -30.83 -22.14 12.88
N ASP A 264 -31.34 -21.97 14.10
CA ASP A 264 -32.56 -21.19 14.30
C ASP A 264 -32.30 -19.69 14.08
N LEU A 265 -31.14 -19.20 14.50
CA LEU A 265 -30.68 -17.84 14.17
C LEU A 265 -30.52 -17.60 12.67
N ARG A 266 -30.24 -18.65 11.88
CA ARG A 266 -30.18 -18.59 10.42
C ARG A 266 -31.56 -18.43 9.78
N LYS A 267 -32.62 -18.94 10.42
CA LYS A 267 -34.01 -18.83 9.95
C LYS A 267 -34.65 -17.50 10.35
N SER A 268 -34.25 -16.93 11.49
CA SER A 268 -34.57 -15.54 11.83
C SER A 268 -33.80 -14.61 10.91
N ARG A 269 -34.49 -13.69 10.23
CA ARG A 269 -33.94 -12.83 9.18
C ARG A 269 -32.64 -12.10 9.61
N PRO A 270 -31.74 -11.78 8.64
CA PRO A 270 -30.48 -11.07 8.89
C PRO A 270 -30.63 -9.59 9.32
N GLU A 271 -31.84 -9.14 9.65
CA GLU A 271 -32.16 -7.78 10.07
C GLU A 271 -31.98 -7.55 11.58
N ILE A 272 -31.53 -8.55 12.35
CA ILE A 272 -31.14 -8.34 13.75
C ILE A 272 -29.85 -7.52 13.75
N THR A 273 -30.00 -6.22 13.99
CA THR A 273 -29.02 -5.17 13.70
C THR A 273 -27.86 -5.10 14.67
N ASP A 274 -27.92 -5.71 15.85
CA ASP A 274 -26.86 -5.62 16.84
C ASP A 274 -26.56 -6.96 17.52
N TRP A 275 -25.35 -7.10 18.06
CA TRP A 275 -24.83 -8.30 18.70
C TRP A 275 -25.42 -8.61 20.08
N GLU A 276 -26.60 -8.05 20.37
CA GLU A 276 -27.36 -8.19 21.62
C GLU A 276 -28.04 -9.57 21.73
#